data_AF-A0A9E5M1J2-F1
#
_entry.id   AF-A0A9E5M1J2-F1
#
_cell.length_a   1.000
_cell.length_b   1.000
_cell.length_c   1.000
_cell.angle_alpha   90.00
_cell.angle_beta   90.00
_cell.angle_gamma   90.00
#
_symmetry.space_group_name_H-M   'P 1'
#
loop_
_entity.id
_entity.type
_entity.pdbx_description
1 polymer ?
#
loop_
_entity_poly.entity_id
_entity_poly.type
_entity_poly.pdbx_seq_one_letter_code
_entity_poly.pdbx_strand_id
1 'polypeptide(L)'
;MKAFANVLGLLLWLFAAAPSSAAPDIGTAAGWSMPDGGNGLDLIVLLNTRHPQFKRDLNDVTVIGEGQKVAVAQLGSYQVNLRLDFPGGVFHFPTVADILEKSLGGNYESFTNTQNYSSLQPAVNDALRRILNNKKIQCNPPTAMNWAPTPPRMALIYLLPRFAAEAIRNGNAGTLGQLSYMGLEQIKADQKDLSAGGFQQLGVIEVSTLTRYAADAKQANNERNAKMKQLQDQWVSRIEQAAQDGSELVAAIAPGLKAGGYKPEEVTICTTAVKDGTALNGLLASEGFSRWSGKKVPARVDSVLKTPEELFSAAQAGKCAIVVDYAPNLQRYIQALRREGKPIIVGSLMTRAEAQEPLAKSIGFGSWADLELARTLGSGNGASAPQLADLRKFGVDNKAAFDTAVGRMSQSGYDKAADPAASRLLQFLADEGDGRKAGQTALQYRTAANAKAAAERKAREEAEQRAREELAKQFPYEAVISCGTGSHINILACFAGGSRGVDTELKLTNGDQSGMYKAYNFNQSGGREEADGYHINLRKNFSLVAQNASDILILAVKVTDRQTGKVVYQNQAAHFGVISVRN
;
A
#
# COMPACT_ATOMS: atom_id res chain seq x y z
N MET A 1 -17.67 51.84 8.81
CA MET A 1 -17.53 51.95 7.33
C MET A 1 -16.26 51.17 6.98
N LYS A 2 -16.29 50.17 6.08
CA LYS A 2 -15.96 50.27 4.64
C LYS A 2 -14.58 50.93 4.38
N ALA A 3 -13.67 50.39 3.55
CA ALA A 3 -13.63 49.08 2.86
C ALA A 3 -12.27 48.84 2.16
N PHE A 4 -11.79 47.58 2.12
CA PHE A 4 -10.96 46.98 1.03
C PHE A 4 -9.51 47.53 0.82
N ALA A 5 -8.54 46.82 0.22
CA ALA A 5 -8.52 45.49 -0.43
C ALA A 5 -7.13 44.78 -0.32
N ASN A 6 -7.12 43.43 -0.36
CA ASN A 6 -6.36 42.51 -1.24
C ASN A 6 -4.82 42.67 -1.47
N VAL A 7 -3.95 41.68 -1.82
CA VAL A 7 -3.90 40.20 -2.06
C VAL A 7 -2.38 39.89 -2.35
N LEU A 8 -1.70 38.76 -2.15
CA LEU A 8 -1.94 37.32 -1.83
C LEU A 8 -0.71 36.76 -1.03
N GLY A 9 -0.67 35.46 -0.69
CA GLY A 9 0.61 34.69 -0.72
C GLY A 9 0.88 33.67 0.41
N LEU A 10 0.49 32.40 0.21
CA LEU A 10 0.92 31.21 0.98
C LEU A 10 2.06 30.50 0.19
N LEU A 11 2.92 29.57 0.68
CA LEU A 11 3.07 28.85 1.96
C LEU A 11 4.50 28.22 2.07
N LEU A 12 4.73 27.45 3.15
CA LEU A 12 5.66 26.30 3.31
C LEU A 12 7.16 26.54 3.54
N TRP A 13 7.63 25.97 4.66
CA TRP A 13 8.99 25.50 4.94
C TRP A 13 8.90 24.05 5.47
N LEU A 14 9.96 23.25 5.31
CA LEU A 14 9.89 21.79 5.46
C LEU A 14 11.27 21.18 5.83
N PHE A 15 11.39 20.56 7.00
CA PHE A 15 12.35 19.52 7.44
C PHE A 15 11.85 19.06 8.84
N ALA A 16 11.60 17.79 9.19
CA ALA A 16 12.35 16.53 9.12
C ALA A 16 13.37 16.32 10.25
N ALA A 17 13.11 15.32 11.12
CA ALA A 17 14.06 14.68 12.03
C ALA A 17 13.53 13.28 12.43
N ALA A 18 14.45 12.34 12.68
CA ALA A 18 14.21 10.96 13.17
C ALA A 18 14.87 10.83 14.59
N PRO A 19 15.30 9.67 15.15
CA PRO A 19 15.25 8.25 14.71
C PRO A 19 14.92 7.18 15.80
N SER A 20 14.74 5.91 15.37
CA SER A 20 15.09 4.65 16.09
C SER A 20 14.44 4.37 17.48
N SER A 21 14.37 3.14 18.01
CA SER A 21 15.17 1.93 17.82
C SER A 21 14.45 0.65 18.34
N ALA A 22 15.12 -0.50 18.19
CA ALA A 22 14.95 -1.76 18.94
C ALA A 22 13.65 -2.58 18.77
N ALA A 23 13.85 -3.84 18.36
CA ALA A 23 12.94 -4.96 18.59
C ALA A 23 13.72 -6.08 19.32
N PRO A 24 13.16 -6.73 20.35
CA PRO A 24 13.76 -7.90 20.98
C PRO A 24 13.24 -9.20 20.33
N ASP A 25 14.14 -10.16 20.17
CA ASP A 25 13.83 -11.53 19.76
C ASP A 25 13.93 -12.49 20.97
N ILE A 26 13.67 -13.78 20.75
CA ILE A 26 13.75 -14.93 21.69
C ILE A 26 12.45 -15.30 22.42
N GLY A 27 11.98 -16.53 22.17
CA GLY A 27 10.79 -17.14 22.81
C GLY A 27 10.43 -18.51 22.23
N THR A 28 11.38 -19.45 22.20
CA THR A 28 11.23 -20.76 21.54
C THR A 28 10.52 -21.83 22.37
N ALA A 29 10.02 -22.86 21.65
CA ALA A 29 9.65 -24.21 22.09
C ALA A 29 8.22 -24.48 22.62
N ALA A 30 7.39 -25.04 21.74
CA ALA A 30 6.45 -26.12 22.06
C ALA A 30 6.20 -26.96 20.78
N GLY A 31 6.96 -28.05 20.59
CA GLY A 31 6.82 -28.92 19.40
C GLY A 31 5.71 -29.95 19.56
N TRP A 32 4.85 -30.08 18.55
CA TRP A 32 3.93 -31.20 18.38
C TRP A 32 4.15 -31.82 17.00
N SER A 33 4.65 -33.05 16.97
CA SER A 33 4.69 -33.86 15.76
C SER A 33 3.31 -34.43 15.45
N MET A 34 2.90 -34.36 14.18
CA MET A 34 1.85 -35.22 13.63
C MET A 34 2.48 -36.14 12.57
N PRO A 35 1.94 -37.35 12.35
CA PRO A 35 2.58 -38.35 11.50
C PRO A 35 2.41 -38.06 10.01
N ASP A 36 3.30 -38.62 9.18
CA ASP A 36 3.14 -38.63 7.73
C ASP A 36 1.82 -39.29 7.31
N GLY A 37 0.97 -38.51 6.64
CA GLY A 37 -0.41 -38.90 6.28
C GLY A 37 -0.91 -38.17 5.03
N GLY A 38 -0.02 -38.00 4.05
CA GLY A 38 -0.24 -37.17 2.86
C GLY A 38 -1.24 -37.75 1.86
N ASN A 39 -2.55 -37.58 2.10
CA ASN A 39 -3.60 -37.77 1.09
C ASN A 39 -3.63 -36.57 0.11
N GLY A 40 -2.53 -36.35 -0.62
CA GLY A 40 -2.48 -35.46 -1.76
C GLY A 40 -3.22 -36.05 -2.96
N LEU A 41 -3.94 -35.23 -3.70
CA LEU A 41 -4.75 -35.65 -4.85
C LEU A 41 -4.29 -34.91 -6.11
N ASP A 42 -3.42 -35.55 -6.87
CA ASP A 42 -2.81 -34.96 -8.07
C ASP A 42 -3.80 -34.84 -9.23
N LEU A 43 -4.00 -33.61 -9.72
CA LEU A 43 -4.87 -33.31 -10.86
C LEU A 43 -4.03 -32.96 -12.10
N ILE A 44 -3.70 -33.96 -12.92
CA ILE A 44 -2.95 -33.77 -14.16
C ILE A 44 -3.90 -33.32 -15.29
N VAL A 45 -3.81 -32.05 -15.69
CA VAL A 45 -4.60 -31.48 -16.79
C VAL A 45 -3.77 -31.43 -18.08
N LEU A 46 -4.15 -32.25 -19.08
CA LEU A 46 -3.50 -32.25 -20.40
C LEU A 46 -4.25 -31.35 -21.40
N LEU A 47 -3.59 -30.28 -21.84
CA LEU A 47 -4.14 -29.29 -22.77
C LEU A 47 -3.77 -29.61 -24.23
N ASN A 48 -4.76 -29.57 -25.13
CA ASN A 48 -4.55 -29.85 -26.56
C ASN A 48 -4.01 -28.61 -27.29
N THR A 49 -2.69 -28.60 -27.55
CA THR A 49 -1.92 -27.48 -28.12
C THR A 49 -2.18 -27.17 -29.60
N ARG A 50 -3.12 -27.87 -30.27
CA ARG A 50 -3.35 -27.73 -31.73
C ARG A 50 -4.33 -26.63 -32.15
N HIS A 51 -4.88 -25.81 -31.23
CA HIS A 51 -5.81 -24.74 -31.59
C HIS A 51 -5.11 -23.38 -31.83
N PRO A 52 -5.29 -22.71 -32.98
CA PRO A 52 -4.50 -21.52 -33.35
C PRO A 52 -4.57 -20.32 -32.39
N GLN A 53 -5.72 -20.09 -31.74
CA GLN A 53 -5.86 -18.99 -30.78
C GLN A 53 -5.10 -19.22 -29.47
N PHE A 54 -4.88 -20.47 -29.07
CA PHE A 54 -4.19 -20.83 -27.81
C PHE A 54 -2.72 -20.40 -27.78
N LYS A 55 -2.16 -19.97 -28.92
CA LYS A 55 -0.82 -19.36 -29.04
C LYS A 55 -0.75 -17.86 -28.75
N ARG A 56 -1.87 -17.15 -28.52
CA ARG A 56 -1.86 -15.71 -28.19
C ARG A 56 -1.86 -15.44 -26.69
N ASP A 57 -2.61 -16.23 -25.93
CA ASP A 57 -2.96 -15.90 -24.54
C ASP A 57 -1.96 -16.51 -23.51
N LEU A 58 -0.79 -16.95 -24.00
CA LEU A 58 0.24 -17.67 -23.24
C LEU A 58 1.56 -16.88 -23.11
N ASN A 59 1.57 -15.59 -23.48
CA ASN A 59 2.79 -14.77 -23.53
C ASN A 59 3.19 -14.17 -22.16
N ASP A 60 2.27 -14.09 -21.19
CA ASP A 60 2.50 -13.48 -19.87
C ASP A 60 2.78 -14.54 -18.77
N VAL A 61 3.78 -15.40 -18.98
CA VAL A 61 4.20 -16.40 -17.98
C VAL A 61 5.57 -16.04 -17.40
N THR A 62 5.57 -15.39 -16.24
CA THR A 62 6.79 -15.11 -15.46
C THR A 62 7.21 -16.32 -14.63
N VAL A 63 8.40 -16.86 -14.89
CA VAL A 63 8.99 -17.93 -14.07
C VAL A 63 9.71 -17.32 -12.86
N ILE A 64 9.46 -17.82 -11.65
CA ILE A 64 10.07 -17.33 -10.41
C ILE A 64 10.80 -18.49 -9.71
N GLY A 65 12.14 -18.39 -9.64
CA GLY A 65 12.98 -19.21 -8.77
C GLY A 65 13.34 -20.61 -9.27
N GLU A 66 14.51 -21.09 -8.86
CA GLU A 66 14.91 -22.50 -8.94
C GLU A 66 14.55 -23.21 -7.64
N GLY A 67 14.14 -24.49 -7.72
CA GLY A 67 13.79 -25.32 -6.56
C GLY A 67 12.45 -26.05 -6.72
N GLN A 68 11.36 -25.32 -6.95
CA GLN A 68 10.03 -25.89 -7.20
C GLN A 68 9.29 -25.09 -8.29
N LYS A 69 8.87 -25.77 -9.36
CA LYS A 69 8.21 -25.12 -10.51
C LYS A 69 6.70 -25.08 -10.31
N VAL A 70 6.23 -23.99 -9.69
CA VAL A 70 4.81 -23.62 -9.66
C VAL A 70 4.48 -22.75 -10.87
N ALA A 71 3.46 -23.13 -11.63
CA ALA A 71 2.89 -22.30 -12.69
C ALA A 71 1.65 -21.56 -12.15
N VAL A 72 1.68 -20.23 -12.14
CA VAL A 72 0.52 -19.41 -11.76
C VAL A 72 -0.22 -18.98 -13.02
N ALA A 73 -1.49 -19.37 -13.14
CA ALA A 73 -2.37 -18.92 -14.21
C ALA A 73 -3.44 -17.98 -13.64
N GLN A 74 -3.62 -16.80 -14.25
CA GLN A 74 -4.60 -15.81 -13.83
C GLN A 74 -5.82 -15.84 -14.76
N LEU A 75 -6.96 -16.28 -14.23
CA LEU A 75 -8.22 -16.39 -14.95
C LEU A 75 -9.22 -15.35 -14.41
N GLY A 76 -9.10 -14.14 -14.93
CA GLY A 76 -9.86 -12.98 -14.45
C GLY A 76 -9.43 -12.58 -13.03
N SER A 77 -10.38 -12.56 -12.10
CA SER A 77 -10.17 -12.19 -10.69
C SER A 77 -9.59 -13.32 -9.82
N TYR A 78 -9.26 -14.48 -10.39
CA TYR A 78 -8.78 -15.65 -9.66
C TYR A 78 -7.37 -16.05 -10.11
N GLN A 79 -6.48 -16.29 -9.15
CA GLN A 79 -5.21 -16.97 -9.37
C GLN A 79 -5.37 -18.48 -9.14
N VAL A 80 -4.80 -19.29 -10.02
CA VAL A 80 -4.71 -20.74 -9.88
C VAL A 80 -3.25 -21.14 -9.86
N ASN A 81 -2.80 -21.74 -8.76
CA ASN A 81 -1.45 -22.25 -8.59
C ASN A 81 -1.40 -23.72 -9.00
N LEU A 82 -0.70 -24.02 -10.10
CA LEU A 82 -0.47 -25.38 -10.59
C LEU A 82 0.90 -25.87 -10.11
N ARG A 83 0.89 -26.95 -9.33
CA ARG A 83 2.10 -27.69 -8.93
C ARG A 83 2.31 -28.86 -9.88
N LEU A 84 3.54 -29.05 -10.34
CA LEU A 84 3.92 -30.11 -11.28
C LEU A 84 5.06 -30.94 -10.69
N ASP A 85 4.74 -32.05 -10.03
CA ASP A 85 5.72 -33.03 -9.59
C ASP A 85 5.91 -34.14 -10.65
N PHE A 86 7.16 -34.54 -10.86
CA PHE A 86 7.55 -35.56 -11.85
C PHE A 86 8.24 -36.74 -11.17
N PRO A 87 7.66 -37.95 -11.17
CA PRO A 87 8.26 -39.10 -10.50
C PRO A 87 9.42 -39.69 -11.33
N GLY A 88 10.65 -39.55 -10.82
CA GLY A 88 11.73 -40.51 -11.06
C GLY A 88 12.25 -40.67 -12.49
N GLY A 89 12.56 -39.58 -13.21
CA GLY A 89 13.24 -39.67 -14.51
C GLY A 89 13.98 -38.39 -14.91
N VAL A 90 15.29 -38.49 -15.16
CA VAL A 90 16.11 -37.35 -15.64
C VAL A 90 15.89 -37.15 -17.14
N PHE A 91 14.80 -36.46 -17.49
CA PHE A 91 14.57 -36.00 -18.86
C PHE A 91 15.39 -34.74 -19.17
N HIS A 92 16.45 -34.90 -19.96
CA HIS A 92 17.03 -33.77 -20.68
C HIS A 92 16.05 -33.30 -21.75
N PHE A 93 15.36 -32.20 -21.48
CA PHE A 93 14.71 -31.42 -22.53
C PHE A 93 15.79 -30.67 -23.31
N PRO A 94 15.89 -30.84 -24.64
CA PRO A 94 16.84 -30.08 -25.43
C PRO A 94 16.50 -28.58 -25.32
N THR A 95 17.51 -27.76 -25.09
CA THR A 95 17.37 -26.30 -25.12
C THR A 95 17.07 -25.83 -26.54
N VAL A 96 16.69 -24.55 -26.70
CA VAL A 96 16.51 -23.97 -28.04
C VAL A 96 17.82 -24.02 -28.85
N ALA A 97 18.99 -24.01 -28.20
CA ALA A 97 20.28 -24.20 -28.85
C ALA A 97 20.46 -25.64 -29.38
N ASP A 98 20.20 -26.67 -28.55
CA ASP A 98 20.28 -28.09 -28.95
C ASP A 98 19.40 -28.41 -30.17
N ILE A 99 18.23 -27.76 -30.26
CA ILE A 99 17.30 -27.92 -31.38
C ILE A 99 17.84 -27.24 -32.63
N LEU A 100 18.42 -26.03 -32.52
CA LEU A 100 18.95 -25.28 -33.65
C LEU A 100 20.21 -25.95 -34.23
N GLU A 101 21.16 -26.35 -33.38
CA GLU A 101 22.41 -27.01 -33.77
C GLU A 101 22.14 -28.27 -34.62
N LYS A 102 21.27 -29.16 -34.13
CA LYS A 102 20.88 -30.40 -34.82
C LYS A 102 19.97 -30.19 -36.03
N SER A 103 19.31 -29.04 -36.16
CA SER A 103 18.43 -28.73 -37.31
C SER A 103 19.14 -28.04 -38.46
N LEU A 104 20.25 -27.35 -38.21
CA LEU A 104 20.89 -26.44 -39.18
C LEU A 104 22.30 -26.86 -39.61
N GLY A 105 22.97 -27.76 -38.89
CA GLY A 105 24.12 -28.51 -39.41
C GLY A 105 25.40 -27.67 -39.64
N GLY A 106 25.79 -26.85 -38.67
CA GLY A 106 27.07 -26.13 -38.69
C GLY A 106 27.39 -25.48 -37.35
N ASN A 107 28.69 -25.33 -37.05
CA ASN A 107 29.16 -24.65 -35.84
C ASN A 107 28.82 -23.16 -35.91
N TYR A 108 28.19 -22.63 -34.86
CA TYR A 108 27.96 -21.20 -34.68
C TYR A 108 28.39 -20.77 -33.28
N GLU A 109 29.33 -19.83 -33.20
CA GLU A 109 29.77 -19.25 -31.94
C GLU A 109 28.75 -18.23 -31.39
N SER A 110 28.96 -17.81 -30.15
CA SER A 110 28.01 -17.12 -29.26
C SER A 110 27.26 -15.92 -29.88
N PHE A 111 25.92 -15.96 -29.80
CA PHE A 111 25.08 -14.77 -29.93
C PHE A 111 24.89 -14.08 -28.58
N THR A 112 25.51 -12.91 -28.39
CA THR A 112 25.27 -12.03 -27.24
C THR A 112 24.47 -10.79 -27.61
N ASN A 113 23.28 -10.69 -27.01
CA ASN A 113 22.46 -9.49 -26.82
C ASN A 113 21.60 -8.94 -28.00
N THR A 114 20.37 -8.55 -27.64
CA THR A 114 19.36 -7.75 -28.35
C THR A 114 19.45 -7.55 -29.88
N GLN A 115 18.87 -8.48 -30.66
CA GLN A 115 18.17 -8.17 -31.92
C GLN A 115 16.90 -9.03 -32.12
N ASN A 116 16.10 -8.70 -33.14
CA ASN A 116 14.67 -9.06 -33.26
C ASN A 116 14.36 -10.57 -33.40
N TYR A 117 13.61 -11.11 -32.42
CA TYR A 117 13.06 -12.48 -32.42
C TYR A 117 12.09 -12.78 -33.59
N SER A 118 11.49 -11.75 -34.20
CA SER A 118 10.52 -11.88 -35.29
C SER A 118 11.13 -12.43 -36.59
N SER A 119 12.44 -12.26 -36.80
CA SER A 119 13.15 -12.70 -38.01
C SER A 119 13.33 -14.23 -38.10
N LEU A 120 13.52 -14.91 -36.97
CA LEU A 120 13.73 -16.36 -36.88
C LEU A 120 12.41 -17.15 -36.89
N GLN A 121 11.28 -16.47 -36.63
CA GLN A 121 9.97 -17.09 -36.45
C GLN A 121 9.48 -17.92 -37.67
N PRO A 122 9.75 -17.56 -38.95
CA PRO A 122 9.39 -18.41 -40.08
C PRO A 122 10.17 -19.73 -40.10
N ALA A 123 11.49 -19.70 -39.86
CA ALA A 123 12.36 -20.88 -39.92
C ALA A 123 12.01 -21.90 -38.83
N VAL A 124 11.78 -21.44 -37.60
CA VAL A 124 11.37 -22.31 -36.47
C VAL A 124 10.01 -22.97 -36.74
N ASN A 125 9.06 -22.24 -37.33
CA ASN A 125 7.76 -22.83 -37.70
C ASN A 125 7.86 -23.84 -38.86
N ASP A 126 8.78 -23.67 -39.81
CA ASP A 126 8.97 -24.64 -40.90
C ASP A 126 9.71 -25.91 -40.45
N ALA A 127 10.72 -25.78 -39.59
CA ALA A 127 11.37 -26.93 -38.95
C ALA A 127 10.35 -27.79 -38.17
N LEU A 128 9.49 -27.16 -37.36
CA LEU A 128 8.39 -27.83 -36.66
C LEU A 128 7.39 -28.51 -37.60
N ARG A 129 7.07 -27.90 -38.76
CA ARG A 129 6.21 -28.52 -39.79
C ARG A 129 6.86 -29.76 -40.41
N ARG A 130 8.17 -29.73 -40.70
CA ARG A 130 8.90 -30.88 -41.26
C ARG A 130 8.91 -32.06 -40.30
N ILE A 131 9.17 -31.82 -39.02
CA ILE A 131 9.13 -32.84 -37.95
C ILE A 131 7.72 -33.44 -37.82
N LEU A 132 6.68 -32.61 -37.78
CA LEU A 132 5.29 -33.07 -37.57
C LEU A 132 4.66 -33.77 -38.79
N ASN A 133 5.15 -33.52 -40.01
CA ASN A 133 4.59 -34.11 -41.23
C ASN A 133 5.22 -35.47 -41.61
N ASN A 134 6.33 -35.87 -40.99
CA ASN A 134 7.07 -37.06 -41.40
C ASN A 134 6.42 -38.37 -40.89
N LYS A 135 5.30 -38.77 -41.50
CA LYS A 135 4.54 -39.98 -41.16
C LYS A 135 5.32 -41.26 -41.48
N LYS A 136 6.04 -41.82 -40.50
CA LYS A 136 6.33 -43.27 -40.40
C LYS A 136 6.85 -43.65 -39.01
N ILE A 137 5.95 -44.13 -38.15
CA ILE A 137 6.28 -45.03 -37.04
C ILE A 137 5.35 -46.23 -37.21
N GLN A 138 5.91 -47.39 -37.58
CA GLN A 138 5.19 -48.65 -37.62
C GLN A 138 5.42 -49.38 -36.30
N CYS A 139 4.35 -49.66 -35.56
CA CYS A 139 4.42 -50.49 -34.37
C CYS A 139 4.13 -51.94 -34.76
N ASN A 140 5.18 -52.78 -34.84
CA ASN A 140 4.99 -54.23 -34.88
C ASN A 140 4.60 -54.73 -33.47
N PRO A 141 3.60 -55.63 -33.33
CA PRO A 141 3.26 -56.22 -32.05
C PRO A 141 4.27 -57.31 -31.66
N PRO A 142 4.82 -57.32 -30.42
CA PRO A 142 5.53 -58.47 -29.89
C PRO A 142 4.56 -59.63 -29.57
N THR A 143 5.04 -60.87 -29.73
CA THR A 143 4.34 -62.07 -29.29
C THR A 143 4.33 -62.23 -27.76
N ALA A 144 3.42 -63.09 -27.27
CA ALA A 144 3.10 -63.23 -25.85
C ALA A 144 4.28 -63.59 -24.93
N MET A 145 4.23 -63.02 -23.72
CA MET A 145 4.77 -63.62 -22.50
C MET A 145 3.72 -63.53 -21.39
N ASN A 146 3.55 -64.61 -20.63
CA ASN A 146 2.79 -64.60 -19.38
C ASN A 146 3.63 -63.97 -18.26
N TRP A 147 2.97 -63.38 -17.25
CA TRP A 147 3.20 -63.63 -15.81
C TRP A 147 2.07 -62.97 -14.99
N ALA A 148 2.09 -63.15 -13.66
CA ALA A 148 0.96 -62.93 -12.75
C ALA A 148 0.65 -61.43 -12.43
N PRO A 149 -0.52 -61.10 -11.83
CA PRO A 149 -1.14 -59.78 -12.02
C PRO A 149 -0.73 -58.70 -11.01
N THR A 150 -0.75 -57.45 -11.50
CA THR A 150 -0.85 -56.20 -10.71
C THR A 150 -1.95 -55.30 -11.31
N PRO A 151 -2.69 -54.53 -10.50
CA PRO A 151 -3.89 -53.82 -10.97
C PRO A 151 -3.56 -52.57 -11.82
N PRO A 152 -4.37 -52.24 -12.85
CA PRO A 152 -4.17 -51.04 -13.65
C PRO A 152 -4.53 -49.77 -12.85
N ARG A 153 -3.54 -48.89 -12.63
CA ARG A 153 -3.74 -47.53 -12.10
C ARG A 153 -3.28 -46.46 -13.08
N MET A 154 -4.04 -46.30 -14.16
CA MET A 154 -4.10 -45.04 -14.93
C MET A 154 -5.36 -45.05 -15.80
N ALA A 155 -6.15 -43.99 -15.72
CA ALA A 155 -7.31 -43.79 -16.59
C ALA A 155 -7.42 -42.28 -16.92
N LEU A 156 -7.66 -41.99 -18.20
CA LEU A 156 -7.37 -40.68 -18.79
C LEU A 156 -8.66 -39.90 -19.07
N ILE A 157 -8.89 -38.80 -18.34
CA ILE A 157 -10.06 -37.94 -18.54
C ILE A 157 -9.84 -37.01 -19.74
N TYR A 158 -10.67 -37.17 -20.78
CA TYR A 158 -10.57 -36.40 -22.03
C TYR A 158 -11.77 -35.46 -22.24
N LEU A 159 -11.84 -34.38 -21.45
CA LEU A 159 -12.85 -33.33 -21.58
C LEU A 159 -12.20 -31.94 -21.54
N LEU A 160 -12.58 -31.06 -22.49
CA LEU A 160 -12.52 -29.57 -22.51
C LEU A 160 -12.42 -28.89 -23.90
N PRO A 161 -11.88 -29.48 -25.00
CA PRO A 161 -11.60 -28.72 -26.23
C PRO A 161 -12.80 -28.02 -26.89
N ARG A 162 -13.98 -28.64 -26.94
CA ARG A 162 -15.18 -28.02 -27.54
C ARG A 162 -15.82 -26.96 -26.65
N PHE A 163 -16.02 -27.25 -25.35
CA PHE A 163 -16.74 -26.35 -24.45
C PHE A 163 -16.04 -25.01 -24.24
N ALA A 164 -14.70 -24.98 -24.13
CA ALA A 164 -13.95 -23.74 -24.08
C ALA A 164 -14.16 -22.89 -25.34
N ALA A 165 -14.09 -23.50 -26.52
CA ALA A 165 -14.30 -22.83 -27.81
C ALA A 165 -15.75 -22.35 -28.05
N GLU A 166 -16.72 -22.85 -27.29
CA GLU A 166 -18.12 -22.39 -27.32
C GLU A 166 -18.36 -21.25 -26.31
N ALA A 167 -17.83 -21.36 -25.08
CA ALA A 167 -17.95 -20.34 -24.05
C ALA A 167 -17.21 -19.03 -24.41
N ILE A 168 -16.00 -19.15 -24.97
CA ILE A 168 -15.20 -18.00 -25.43
C ILE A 168 -15.91 -17.26 -26.59
N ARG A 169 -16.53 -17.99 -27.53
CA ARG A 169 -17.32 -17.38 -28.63
C ARG A 169 -18.54 -16.58 -28.16
N ASN A 170 -19.05 -16.88 -26.96
CA ASN A 170 -20.20 -16.19 -26.37
C ASN A 170 -19.80 -15.14 -25.30
N GLY A 171 -18.51 -14.83 -25.17
CA GLY A 171 -18.00 -13.68 -24.40
C GLY A 171 -18.20 -13.71 -22.88
N ASN A 172 -18.66 -14.81 -22.29
CA ASN A 172 -19.08 -14.86 -20.88
C ASN A 172 -18.12 -15.67 -20.00
N ALA A 173 -16.99 -15.04 -19.63
CA ALA A 173 -15.96 -15.65 -18.79
C ALA A 173 -16.47 -16.11 -17.41
N GLY A 174 -17.49 -15.44 -16.84
CA GLY A 174 -18.09 -15.83 -15.57
C GLY A 174 -18.72 -17.23 -15.58
N THR A 175 -19.27 -17.65 -16.72
CA THR A 175 -19.87 -18.99 -16.87
C THR A 175 -18.82 -20.10 -16.82
N LEU A 176 -17.59 -19.87 -17.32
CA LEU A 176 -16.49 -20.83 -17.20
C LEU A 176 -16.05 -21.04 -15.75
N GLY A 177 -15.95 -19.96 -14.96
CA GLY A 177 -15.65 -20.04 -13.53
C GLY A 177 -16.72 -20.82 -12.75
N GLN A 178 -18.01 -20.54 -13.00
CA GLN A 178 -19.11 -21.24 -12.32
C GLN A 178 -19.25 -22.71 -12.73
N LEU A 179 -19.10 -23.05 -14.02
CA LEU A 179 -19.10 -24.45 -14.46
C LEU A 179 -17.92 -25.24 -13.87
N SER A 180 -16.75 -24.61 -13.74
CA SER A 180 -15.59 -25.21 -13.07
C SER A 180 -15.86 -25.48 -11.59
N TYR A 181 -16.48 -24.53 -10.89
CA TYR A 181 -16.82 -24.66 -9.46
C TYR A 181 -17.91 -25.72 -9.21
N MET A 182 -19.01 -25.70 -9.98
CA MET A 182 -20.09 -26.70 -9.83
C MET A 182 -19.61 -28.12 -10.17
N GLY A 183 -18.75 -28.26 -11.19
CA GLY A 183 -18.09 -29.54 -11.47
C GLY A 183 -17.23 -30.03 -10.31
N LEU A 184 -16.46 -29.13 -9.68
CA LEU A 184 -15.64 -29.44 -8.49
C LEU A 184 -16.47 -29.85 -7.27
N GLU A 185 -17.57 -29.17 -6.97
CA GLU A 185 -18.44 -29.53 -5.84
C GLU A 185 -19.21 -30.83 -6.11
N GLN A 186 -19.65 -31.10 -7.33
CA GLN A 186 -20.26 -32.40 -7.68
C GLN A 186 -19.21 -33.53 -7.58
N ILE A 187 -17.99 -33.32 -8.09
CA ILE A 187 -16.89 -34.30 -7.95
C ILE A 187 -16.58 -34.59 -6.47
N LYS A 188 -16.62 -33.59 -5.58
CA LYS A 188 -16.47 -33.78 -4.12
C LYS A 188 -17.63 -34.55 -3.50
N ALA A 189 -18.86 -34.29 -3.93
CA ALA A 189 -20.05 -35.01 -3.46
C ALA A 189 -19.98 -36.49 -3.89
N ASP A 190 -19.73 -36.75 -5.17
CA ASP A 190 -19.59 -38.09 -5.75
C ASP A 190 -18.40 -38.83 -5.12
N GLN A 191 -17.28 -38.14 -4.85
CA GLN A 191 -16.13 -38.71 -4.11
C GLN A 191 -16.49 -39.16 -2.69
N LYS A 192 -17.42 -38.48 -2.03
CA LYS A 192 -17.79 -38.81 -0.65
C LYS A 192 -18.46 -40.19 -0.59
N ASP A 193 -19.35 -40.47 -1.53
CA ASP A 193 -20.01 -41.78 -1.65
C ASP A 193 -19.06 -42.85 -2.24
N LEU A 194 -18.21 -42.49 -3.21
CA LEU A 194 -17.18 -43.37 -3.76
C LEU A 194 -16.09 -43.76 -2.73
N SER A 195 -15.90 -43.00 -1.66
CA SER A 195 -14.90 -43.32 -0.63
C SER A 195 -15.22 -44.59 0.17
N ALA A 196 -16.47 -45.06 0.15
CA ALA A 196 -16.92 -46.26 0.86
C ALA A 196 -16.78 -47.58 0.06
N GLY A 197 -16.47 -47.53 -1.24
CA GLY A 197 -16.36 -48.71 -2.11
C GLY A 197 -15.21 -48.56 -3.11
N GLY A 198 -14.31 -49.56 -3.17
CA GLY A 198 -13.03 -49.43 -3.86
C GLY A 198 -13.13 -48.96 -5.32
N PHE A 199 -12.36 -47.90 -5.65
CA PHE A 199 -12.30 -47.20 -6.94
C PHE A 199 -12.41 -48.09 -8.20
N GLN A 200 -13.62 -48.33 -8.70
CA GLN A 200 -13.89 -49.01 -9.98
C GLN A 200 -15.08 -48.42 -10.77
N GLN A 201 -15.18 -47.09 -10.87
CA GLN A 201 -15.78 -46.47 -12.07
C GLN A 201 -15.35 -45.00 -12.23
N LEU A 202 -14.88 -44.65 -13.43
CA LEU A 202 -14.90 -43.26 -13.88
C LEU A 202 -16.27 -43.01 -14.52
N GLY A 203 -17.11 -42.23 -13.85
CA GLY A 203 -18.38 -41.79 -14.41
C GLY A 203 -18.13 -40.98 -15.68
N VAL A 204 -18.54 -41.51 -16.83
CA VAL A 204 -18.56 -40.75 -18.09
C VAL A 204 -19.70 -39.74 -17.99
N ILE A 205 -19.38 -38.51 -17.56
CA ILE A 205 -20.36 -37.42 -17.56
C ILE A 205 -20.77 -37.18 -19.01
N GLU A 206 -22.00 -37.54 -19.34
CA GLU A 206 -22.52 -37.37 -20.69
C GLU A 206 -22.52 -35.89 -21.10
N VAL A 207 -22.32 -35.65 -22.40
CA VAL A 207 -22.45 -34.32 -23.00
C VAL A 207 -23.85 -33.74 -22.75
N SER A 208 -24.88 -34.59 -22.67
CA SER A 208 -26.25 -34.24 -22.27
C SER A 208 -26.30 -33.52 -20.91
N THR A 209 -25.59 -34.04 -19.92
CA THR A 209 -25.56 -33.54 -18.54
C THR A 209 -24.76 -32.24 -18.43
N LEU A 210 -23.65 -32.12 -19.16
CA LEU A 210 -22.92 -30.84 -19.27
C LEU A 210 -23.75 -29.76 -19.97
N THR A 211 -24.51 -30.11 -21.01
CA THR A 211 -25.44 -29.19 -21.68
C THR A 211 -26.57 -28.75 -20.74
N ARG A 212 -27.11 -29.65 -19.90
CA ARG A 212 -28.09 -29.32 -18.86
C ARG A 212 -27.50 -28.33 -17.85
N TYR A 213 -26.35 -28.61 -17.24
CA TYR A 213 -25.72 -27.69 -16.27
C TYR A 213 -25.39 -26.31 -16.88
N ALA A 214 -25.04 -26.24 -18.16
CA ALA A 214 -24.84 -24.96 -18.85
C ALA A 214 -26.17 -24.19 -19.07
N ALA A 215 -27.28 -24.89 -19.31
CA ALA A 215 -28.61 -24.29 -19.36
C ALA A 215 -29.09 -23.84 -17.98
N ASP A 216 -28.92 -24.67 -16.94
CA ASP A 216 -29.27 -24.38 -15.55
C ASP A 216 -28.50 -23.14 -15.03
N ALA A 217 -27.19 -23.08 -15.26
CA ALA A 217 -26.36 -21.93 -14.90
C ALA A 217 -26.77 -20.65 -15.64
N LYS A 218 -27.16 -20.77 -16.93
CA LYS A 218 -27.70 -19.65 -17.72
C LYS A 218 -29.05 -19.19 -17.18
N GLN A 219 -29.95 -20.10 -16.80
CA GLN A 219 -31.22 -19.78 -16.17
C GLN A 219 -31.03 -19.10 -14.81
N ALA A 220 -30.21 -19.67 -13.92
CA ALA A 220 -29.92 -19.10 -12.61
C ALA A 220 -29.31 -17.68 -12.72
N ASN A 221 -28.43 -17.45 -13.72
CA ASN A 221 -27.91 -16.12 -14.00
C ASN A 221 -28.99 -15.16 -14.53
N ASN A 222 -29.88 -15.62 -15.42
CA ASN A 222 -31.02 -14.82 -15.90
C ASN A 222 -31.98 -14.45 -14.77
N GLU A 223 -32.32 -15.40 -13.90
CA GLU A 223 -33.16 -15.17 -12.71
C GLU A 223 -32.51 -14.20 -11.73
N ARG A 224 -31.20 -14.34 -11.49
CA ARG A 224 -30.42 -13.38 -10.67
C ARG A 224 -30.49 -11.98 -11.29
N ASN A 225 -30.29 -11.86 -12.60
CA ASN A 225 -30.34 -10.58 -13.29
C ASN A 225 -31.75 -9.95 -13.26
N ALA A 226 -32.80 -10.77 -13.37
CA ALA A 226 -34.18 -10.31 -13.23
C ALA A 226 -34.50 -9.83 -11.81
N LYS A 227 -34.09 -10.59 -10.77
CA LYS A 227 -34.22 -10.21 -9.35
C LYS A 227 -33.43 -8.93 -9.03
N MET A 228 -32.20 -8.80 -9.55
CA MET A 228 -31.42 -7.57 -9.42
C MET A 228 -32.09 -6.39 -10.12
N LYS A 229 -32.63 -6.56 -11.32
CA LYS A 229 -33.39 -5.50 -12.00
C LYS A 229 -34.62 -5.07 -11.17
N GLN A 230 -35.39 -6.02 -10.66
CA GLN A 230 -36.56 -5.73 -9.81
C GLN A 230 -36.18 -4.93 -8.56
N LEU A 231 -35.05 -5.25 -7.92
CA LEU A 231 -34.51 -4.49 -6.79
C LEU A 231 -34.08 -3.06 -7.20
N GLN A 232 -33.47 -2.89 -8.38
CA GLN A 232 -33.12 -1.57 -8.92
C GLN A 232 -34.36 -0.73 -9.20
N ASP A 233 -35.37 -1.30 -9.85
CA ASP A 233 -36.65 -0.63 -10.14
C ASP A 233 -37.36 -0.22 -8.84
N GLN A 234 -37.32 -1.07 -7.80
CA GLN A 234 -37.83 -0.75 -6.44
C GLN A 234 -37.02 0.36 -5.74
N TRP A 235 -35.69 0.33 -5.82
CA TRP A 235 -34.84 1.35 -5.19
C TRP A 235 -35.00 2.72 -5.87
N VAL A 236 -35.12 2.75 -7.20
CA VAL A 236 -35.48 3.95 -7.96
C VAL A 236 -36.86 4.46 -7.55
N SER A 237 -37.88 3.59 -7.44
CA SER A 237 -39.21 3.98 -6.97
C SER A 237 -39.20 4.57 -5.55
N ARG A 238 -38.37 4.04 -4.63
CA ARG A 238 -38.20 4.60 -3.28
C ARG A 238 -37.54 5.99 -3.30
N ILE A 239 -36.58 6.23 -4.19
CA ILE A 239 -35.98 7.56 -4.39
C ILE A 239 -37.02 8.54 -4.95
N GLU A 240 -37.83 8.12 -5.92
CA GLU A 240 -38.85 8.97 -6.51
C GLU A 240 -39.99 9.30 -5.53
N GLN A 241 -40.35 8.37 -4.64
CA GLN A 241 -41.28 8.61 -3.54
C GLN A 241 -40.70 9.57 -2.49
N ALA A 242 -39.48 9.33 -2.01
CA ALA A 242 -38.83 10.20 -1.02
C ALA A 242 -38.60 11.64 -1.52
N ALA A 243 -38.43 11.81 -2.83
CA ALA A 243 -38.37 13.13 -3.47
C ALA A 243 -39.73 13.87 -3.46
N GLN A 244 -40.85 13.15 -3.37
CA GLN A 244 -42.21 13.70 -3.33
C GLN A 244 -42.70 13.96 -1.90
N ASP A 245 -42.45 13.03 -0.96
CA ASP A 245 -42.85 13.17 0.45
C ASP A 245 -41.87 13.99 1.31
N GLY A 246 -40.67 14.26 0.80
CA GLY A 246 -39.65 15.07 1.47
C GLY A 246 -38.75 14.29 2.44
N SER A 247 -38.84 12.95 2.47
CA SER A 247 -37.98 12.11 3.31
C SER A 247 -36.50 12.36 3.08
N GLU A 248 -35.73 12.45 4.18
CA GLU A 248 -34.27 12.59 4.15
C GLU A 248 -33.57 11.27 3.79
N LEU A 249 -33.85 10.76 2.59
CA LEU A 249 -33.28 9.57 1.99
C LEU A 249 -32.07 9.97 1.12
N VAL A 250 -30.95 9.27 1.30
CA VAL A 250 -29.73 9.41 0.50
C VAL A 250 -29.41 8.11 -0.23
N ALA A 251 -28.85 8.22 -1.44
CA ALA A 251 -28.44 7.05 -2.22
C ALA A 251 -27.17 7.29 -3.03
N ALA A 252 -26.54 6.19 -3.43
CA ALA A 252 -25.48 6.18 -4.43
C ALA A 252 -26.03 5.68 -5.76
N ILE A 253 -25.69 6.33 -6.88
CA ILE A 253 -26.09 5.94 -8.24
C ILE A 253 -24.87 5.97 -9.16
N ALA A 254 -24.59 4.86 -9.85
CA ALA A 254 -23.66 4.82 -10.97
C ALA A 254 -24.44 4.92 -12.31
N PRO A 255 -24.03 5.79 -13.27
CA PRO A 255 -24.62 5.88 -14.60
C PRO A 255 -24.13 4.74 -15.52
N GLY A 256 -24.36 3.50 -15.09
CA GLY A 256 -23.90 2.28 -15.73
C GLY A 256 -22.51 1.84 -15.27
N LEU A 257 -22.41 0.62 -14.73
CA LEU A 257 -21.13 -0.05 -14.52
C LEU A 257 -20.55 -0.48 -15.88
N LYS A 258 -19.26 -0.19 -16.12
CA LYS A 258 -18.50 -0.84 -17.20
C LYS A 258 -18.53 -2.36 -16.98
N ALA A 259 -18.53 -3.15 -18.06
CA ALA A 259 -18.30 -4.58 -17.94
C ALA A 259 -16.89 -4.84 -17.39
N GLY A 260 -16.80 -5.44 -16.19
CA GLY A 260 -15.57 -5.52 -15.39
C GLY A 260 -15.54 -4.63 -14.14
N GLY A 261 -16.55 -3.77 -13.95
CA GLY A 261 -16.63 -2.82 -12.83
C GLY A 261 -15.82 -1.55 -13.06
N TYR A 262 -15.66 -0.75 -12.02
CA TYR A 262 -14.70 0.36 -11.98
C TYR A 262 -13.47 -0.07 -11.19
N LYS A 263 -12.28 0.42 -11.56
CA LYS A 263 -11.09 0.26 -10.73
C LYS A 263 -11.12 1.22 -9.52
N PRO A 264 -10.52 0.89 -8.38
CA PRO A 264 -10.43 1.79 -7.21
C PRO A 264 -9.78 3.16 -7.53
N GLU A 265 -8.88 3.25 -8.50
CA GLU A 265 -8.27 4.49 -8.96
C GLU A 265 -9.14 5.29 -9.94
N GLU A 266 -10.19 4.69 -10.53
CA GLU A 266 -11.06 5.32 -11.55
C GLU A 266 -12.40 5.86 -11.01
N VAL A 267 -12.82 5.49 -9.79
CA VAL A 267 -14.10 5.96 -9.23
C VAL A 267 -13.96 7.33 -8.57
N THR A 268 -14.36 8.39 -9.27
CA THR A 268 -14.65 9.71 -8.70
C THR A 268 -16.08 9.79 -8.17
N ILE A 269 -16.27 10.26 -6.95
CA ILE A 269 -17.59 10.43 -6.30
C ILE A 269 -18.01 11.91 -6.31
N CYS A 270 -19.27 12.19 -6.68
CA CYS A 270 -19.81 13.55 -6.77
C CYS A 270 -21.14 13.74 -6.01
N THR A 271 -21.40 14.96 -5.55
CA THR A 271 -22.66 15.42 -4.90
C THR A 271 -23.02 16.84 -5.36
N THR A 272 -24.28 17.26 -5.20
CA THR A 272 -24.61 18.68 -5.12
C THR A 272 -24.22 19.30 -3.76
N ALA A 273 -24.09 20.62 -3.72
CA ALA A 273 -23.81 21.40 -2.52
C ALA A 273 -25.00 21.41 -1.54
N VAL A 274 -24.99 20.48 -0.59
CA VAL A 274 -26.01 20.35 0.47
C VAL A 274 -25.64 21.15 1.73
N LYS A 275 -26.66 21.58 2.50
CA LYS A 275 -26.45 22.28 3.79
C LYS A 275 -25.94 21.37 4.90
N ASP A 276 -26.27 20.08 4.84
CA ASP A 276 -25.77 19.06 5.76
C ASP A 276 -25.17 17.90 4.94
N GLY A 277 -23.86 17.68 5.07
CA GLY A 277 -23.16 16.57 4.43
C GLY A 277 -23.19 15.27 5.24
N THR A 278 -23.77 15.28 6.45
CA THR A 278 -23.75 14.15 7.40
C THR A 278 -24.29 12.86 6.78
N ALA A 279 -25.47 12.89 6.17
CA ALA A 279 -26.07 11.69 5.60
C ALA A 279 -25.25 11.12 4.42
N LEU A 280 -24.67 12.01 3.61
CA LEU A 280 -23.84 11.61 2.47
C LEU A 280 -22.55 10.96 2.94
N ASN A 281 -21.83 11.58 3.88
CA ASN A 281 -20.62 11.00 4.46
C ASN A 281 -20.90 9.70 5.21
N GLY A 282 -22.08 9.56 5.83
CA GLY A 282 -22.55 8.32 6.45
C GLY A 282 -22.84 7.19 5.45
N LEU A 283 -23.48 7.51 4.31
CA LEU A 283 -23.64 6.58 3.20
C LEU A 283 -22.26 6.10 2.70
N LEU A 284 -21.31 7.02 2.51
CA LEU A 284 -19.94 6.70 2.08
C LEU A 284 -19.16 5.86 3.10
N ALA A 285 -19.38 6.10 4.39
CA ALA A 285 -18.81 5.32 5.49
C ALA A 285 -19.43 3.91 5.65
N SER A 286 -20.55 3.63 4.99
CA SER A 286 -21.30 2.39 5.19
C SER A 286 -20.62 1.17 4.56
N GLU A 287 -20.77 0.01 5.20
CA GLU A 287 -20.29 -1.25 4.66
C GLU A 287 -21.05 -1.62 3.37
N GLY A 288 -22.34 -1.29 3.26
CA GLY A 288 -23.14 -1.50 2.05
C GLY A 288 -22.58 -0.77 0.83
N PHE A 289 -22.23 0.51 0.99
CA PHE A 289 -21.57 1.29 -0.06
C PHE A 289 -20.16 0.76 -0.37
N SER A 290 -19.39 0.36 0.64
CA SER A 290 -18.05 -0.22 0.45
C SER A 290 -18.09 -1.54 -0.33
N ARG A 291 -19.03 -2.44 0.01
CA ARG A 291 -19.26 -3.72 -0.69
C ARG A 291 -19.72 -3.51 -2.13
N TRP A 292 -20.60 -2.53 -2.40
CA TRP A 292 -21.08 -2.25 -3.75
C TRP A 292 -20.05 -1.56 -4.64
N SER A 293 -19.34 -0.55 -4.12
CA SER A 293 -18.36 0.24 -4.89
C SER A 293 -17.05 -0.49 -5.15
N GLY A 294 -16.82 -1.65 -4.52
CA GLY A 294 -15.56 -2.40 -4.58
C GLY A 294 -14.38 -1.69 -3.88
N LYS A 295 -14.65 -0.60 -3.16
CA LYS A 295 -13.65 0.25 -2.50
C LYS A 295 -13.81 0.21 -0.99
N LYS A 296 -12.68 0.17 -0.27
CA LYS A 296 -12.58 0.79 1.06
C LYS A 296 -12.35 2.30 0.85
N VAL A 297 -13.42 3.04 0.59
CA VAL A 297 -13.32 4.48 0.27
C VAL A 297 -12.95 5.24 1.56
N PRO A 298 -12.03 6.23 1.54
CA PRO A 298 -12.08 7.28 2.56
C PRO A 298 -13.44 7.98 2.47
N ALA A 299 -14.12 8.19 3.60
CA ALA A 299 -15.49 8.72 3.65
C ALA A 299 -15.56 10.22 3.28
N ARG A 300 -15.32 10.54 2.01
CA ARG A 300 -15.34 11.88 1.43
C ARG A 300 -15.89 11.84 0.00
N VAL A 301 -16.51 12.94 -0.41
CA VAL A 301 -16.86 13.20 -1.82
C VAL A 301 -15.66 13.84 -2.52
N ASP A 302 -15.37 13.47 -3.76
CA ASP A 302 -14.25 14.01 -4.53
C ASP A 302 -14.62 15.32 -5.26
N SER A 303 -15.90 15.53 -5.60
CA SER A 303 -16.39 16.78 -6.21
C SER A 303 -17.76 17.22 -5.68
N VAL A 304 -17.86 18.47 -5.23
CA VAL A 304 -19.10 19.12 -4.81
C VAL A 304 -19.50 20.15 -5.85
N LEU A 305 -20.67 19.97 -6.47
CA LEU A 305 -21.17 20.77 -7.59
C LEU A 305 -22.36 21.62 -7.15
N LYS A 306 -22.61 22.78 -7.76
CA LYS A 306 -23.56 23.76 -7.20
C LYS A 306 -25.02 23.39 -7.43
N THR A 307 -25.33 22.67 -8.51
CA THR A 307 -26.70 22.33 -8.89
C THR A 307 -26.81 20.90 -9.44
N PRO A 308 -28.02 20.28 -9.44
CA PRO A 308 -28.24 18.98 -10.05
C PRO A 308 -27.89 18.92 -11.55
N GLU A 309 -27.97 20.07 -12.23
CA GLU A 309 -27.69 20.20 -13.66
C GLU A 309 -26.17 20.26 -13.94
N GLU A 310 -25.38 20.91 -13.07
CA GLU A 310 -23.90 20.76 -13.07
C GLU A 310 -23.48 19.31 -12.80
N LEU A 311 -24.11 18.66 -11.81
CA LEU A 311 -23.87 17.27 -11.42
C LEU A 311 -24.16 16.28 -12.56
N PHE A 312 -25.29 16.45 -13.25
CA PHE A 312 -25.64 15.66 -14.43
C PHE A 312 -24.62 15.86 -15.57
N SER A 313 -24.23 17.11 -15.84
CA SER A 313 -23.24 17.46 -16.87
C SER A 313 -21.86 16.86 -16.58
N ALA A 314 -21.44 16.84 -15.31
CA ALA A 314 -20.19 16.23 -14.89
C ALA A 314 -20.21 14.70 -15.03
N ALA A 315 -21.33 14.04 -14.72
CA ALA A 315 -21.52 12.61 -14.93
C ALA A 315 -21.52 12.23 -16.41
N GLN A 316 -22.21 12.98 -17.28
CA GLN A 316 -22.14 12.80 -18.74
C GLN A 316 -20.70 12.88 -19.27
N ALA A 317 -19.93 13.86 -18.78
CA ALA A 317 -18.53 14.05 -19.14
C ALA A 317 -17.57 12.99 -18.55
N GLY A 318 -18.08 11.94 -17.89
CA GLY A 318 -17.29 10.88 -17.27
C GLY A 318 -16.51 11.33 -16.02
N LYS A 319 -16.76 12.54 -15.50
CA LYS A 319 -16.06 13.10 -14.33
C LYS A 319 -16.62 12.60 -13.00
N CYS A 320 -17.81 12.00 -13.01
CA CYS A 320 -18.47 11.41 -11.86
C CYS A 320 -18.84 9.95 -12.19
N ALA A 321 -18.12 9.00 -11.59
CA ALA A 321 -18.38 7.56 -11.75
C ALA A 321 -19.50 7.06 -10.82
N ILE A 322 -19.64 7.73 -9.67
CA ILE A 322 -20.75 7.56 -8.72
C ILE A 322 -21.26 8.95 -8.34
N VAL A 323 -22.58 9.11 -8.34
CA VAL A 323 -23.29 10.24 -7.76
C VAL A 323 -23.86 9.82 -6.41
N VAL A 324 -23.64 10.62 -5.36
CA VAL A 324 -24.17 10.44 -4.01
C VAL A 324 -24.90 11.72 -3.62
N ASP A 325 -26.20 11.65 -3.36
CA ASP A 325 -27.02 12.82 -3.05
C ASP A 325 -28.33 12.43 -2.32
N TYR A 326 -29.14 13.42 -1.95
CA TYR A 326 -30.48 13.27 -1.41
C TYR A 326 -31.52 13.03 -2.52
N ALA A 327 -32.62 12.36 -2.17
CA ALA A 327 -33.67 11.95 -3.10
C ALA A 327 -34.18 13.02 -4.07
N PRO A 328 -34.46 14.29 -3.69
CA PRO A 328 -34.92 15.32 -4.63
C PRO A 328 -33.93 15.65 -5.76
N ASN A 329 -32.63 15.58 -5.48
CA ASN A 329 -31.58 15.79 -6.48
C ASN A 329 -31.38 14.53 -7.34
N LEU A 330 -31.40 13.35 -6.70
CA LEU A 330 -31.32 12.07 -7.39
C LEU A 330 -32.51 11.82 -8.33
N GLN A 331 -33.72 12.28 -8.02
CA GLN A 331 -34.88 12.17 -8.89
C GLN A 331 -34.66 12.92 -10.22
N ARG A 332 -34.13 14.15 -10.17
CA ARG A 332 -33.78 14.91 -11.40
C ARG A 332 -32.72 14.18 -12.22
N TYR A 333 -31.70 13.64 -11.55
CA TYR A 333 -30.63 12.87 -12.16
C TYR A 333 -31.15 11.58 -12.82
N ILE A 334 -32.05 10.84 -12.15
CA ILE A 334 -32.77 9.66 -12.65
C ILE A 334 -33.59 9.99 -13.90
N GLN A 335 -34.37 11.08 -13.88
CA GLN A 335 -35.16 11.52 -15.04
C GLN A 335 -34.28 11.86 -16.24
N ALA A 336 -33.14 12.52 -16.00
CA ALA A 336 -32.18 12.87 -17.04
C ALA A 336 -31.46 11.64 -17.62
N LEU A 337 -31.10 10.64 -16.80
CA LEU A 337 -30.56 9.35 -17.26
C LEU A 337 -31.59 8.55 -18.08
N ARG A 338 -32.87 8.50 -17.63
CA ARG A 338 -33.97 7.84 -18.36
C ARG A 338 -34.17 8.45 -19.75
N ARG A 339 -34.17 9.78 -19.87
CA ARG A 339 -34.31 10.52 -21.14
C ARG A 339 -33.24 10.14 -22.17
N GLU A 340 -32.07 9.71 -21.73
CA GLU A 340 -30.92 9.36 -22.57
C GLU A 340 -30.68 7.85 -22.67
N GLY A 341 -31.64 7.03 -22.23
CA GLY A 341 -31.57 5.56 -22.27
C GLY A 341 -30.43 4.97 -21.44
N LYS A 342 -29.88 5.72 -20.48
CA LYS A 342 -28.75 5.28 -19.66
C LYS A 342 -29.22 4.30 -18.58
N PRO A 343 -28.50 3.19 -18.33
CA PRO A 343 -28.81 2.30 -17.23
C PRO A 343 -28.56 3.00 -15.90
N ILE A 344 -29.52 2.89 -14.98
CA ILE A 344 -29.43 3.40 -13.62
C ILE A 344 -29.03 2.23 -12.71
N ILE A 345 -27.97 2.39 -11.94
CA ILE A 345 -27.55 1.41 -10.93
C ILE A 345 -27.43 2.13 -9.59
N VAL A 346 -28.51 2.07 -8.80
CA VAL A 346 -28.53 2.45 -7.39
C VAL A 346 -27.72 1.40 -6.60
N GLY A 347 -26.78 1.85 -5.78
CA GLY A 347 -25.80 0.99 -5.13
C GLY A 347 -26.01 0.73 -3.65
N SER A 348 -26.39 1.78 -2.94
CA SER A 348 -26.75 1.77 -1.53
C SER A 348 -27.80 2.86 -1.32
N LEU A 349 -28.73 2.61 -0.39
CA LEU A 349 -29.91 3.44 -0.13
C LEU A 349 -30.18 3.43 1.36
N MET A 350 -30.27 4.61 2.00
CA MET A 350 -30.54 4.73 3.43
C MET A 350 -31.16 6.08 3.79
N THR A 351 -31.85 6.13 4.92
CA THR A 351 -32.26 7.37 5.57
C THR A 351 -31.07 8.07 6.24
N ARG A 352 -31.22 9.36 6.53
CA ARG A 352 -30.27 10.13 7.35
C ARG A 352 -29.98 9.45 8.70
N ALA A 353 -30.99 8.86 9.35
CA ALA A 353 -30.84 8.17 10.62
C ALA A 353 -29.96 6.91 10.50
N GLU A 354 -30.17 6.10 9.46
CA GLU A 354 -29.34 4.92 9.16
C GLU A 354 -27.89 5.31 8.78
N ALA A 355 -27.68 6.51 8.21
CA ALA A 355 -26.37 7.03 7.83
C ALA A 355 -25.53 7.57 9.01
N GLN A 356 -26.18 8.02 10.09
CA GLN A 356 -25.54 8.65 11.25
C GLN A 356 -24.54 7.72 11.97
N GLU A 357 -24.91 6.47 12.19
CA GLU A 357 -24.10 5.47 12.89
C GLU A 357 -22.80 5.08 12.14
N PRO A 358 -22.85 4.73 10.83
CA PRO A 358 -21.64 4.57 10.02
C PRO A 358 -20.71 5.78 10.03
N LEU A 359 -21.26 7.00 9.92
CA LEU A 359 -20.44 8.21 9.96
C LEU A 359 -19.67 8.31 11.27
N ALA A 360 -20.36 8.24 12.41
CA ALA A 360 -19.74 8.39 13.72
C ALA A 360 -18.59 7.39 13.93
N LYS A 361 -18.81 6.13 13.54
CA LYS A 361 -17.79 5.06 13.58
C LYS A 361 -16.62 5.32 12.65
N SER A 362 -16.85 5.85 11.44
CA SER A 362 -15.77 6.18 10.50
C SER A 362 -14.84 7.31 10.96
N ILE A 363 -15.32 8.20 11.84
CA ILE A 363 -14.51 9.24 12.50
C ILE A 363 -14.20 8.91 13.98
N GLY A 364 -14.30 7.63 14.36
CA GLY A 364 -13.74 7.08 15.60
C GLY A 364 -14.64 7.11 16.84
N PHE A 365 -15.89 7.57 16.74
CA PHE A 365 -16.85 7.56 17.85
C PHE A 365 -17.60 6.22 17.95
N GLY A 366 -18.01 5.83 19.16
CA GLY A 366 -18.72 4.55 19.37
C GLY A 366 -20.15 4.53 18.85
N SER A 367 -20.81 5.69 18.80
CA SER A 367 -22.19 5.90 18.38
C SER A 367 -22.39 7.30 17.79
N TRP A 368 -23.54 7.55 17.17
CA TRP A 368 -23.97 8.90 16.79
C TRP A 368 -24.18 9.81 18.00
N ALA A 369 -24.74 9.28 19.10
CA ALA A 369 -24.94 10.02 20.35
C ALA A 369 -23.60 10.48 20.96
N ASP A 370 -22.54 9.68 20.85
CA ASP A 370 -21.18 10.08 21.24
C ASP A 370 -20.70 11.30 20.43
N LEU A 371 -20.94 11.30 19.11
CA LEU A 371 -20.55 12.39 18.21
C LEU A 371 -21.40 13.66 18.42
N GLU A 372 -22.70 13.54 18.66
CA GLU A 372 -23.55 14.67 19.03
C GLU A 372 -23.14 15.29 20.36
N LEU A 373 -22.92 14.46 21.39
CA LEU A 373 -22.37 14.90 22.66
C LEU A 373 -21.04 15.64 22.44
N ALA A 374 -20.08 15.03 21.74
CA ALA A 374 -18.75 15.62 21.52
C ALA A 374 -18.81 17.01 20.86
N ARG A 375 -19.71 17.21 19.88
CA ARG A 375 -19.96 18.52 19.25
C ARG A 375 -20.46 19.59 20.22
N THR A 376 -21.04 19.21 21.35
CA THR A 376 -21.44 20.14 22.43
C THR A 376 -20.36 20.34 23.50
N LEU A 377 -19.26 19.56 23.48
CA LEU A 377 -18.22 19.60 24.51
C LEU A 377 -17.06 20.51 24.11
N GLY A 378 -17.20 21.81 24.41
CA GLY A 378 -16.15 22.81 24.27
C GLY A 378 -16.18 23.58 22.95
N SER A 379 -15.55 24.76 22.97
CA SER A 379 -15.59 25.70 21.85
C SER A 379 -14.93 25.20 20.55
N GLY A 380 -15.48 25.68 19.42
CA GLY A 380 -14.96 25.40 18.08
C GLY A 380 -15.53 24.13 17.47
N ASN A 381 -14.68 23.10 17.33
CA ASN A 381 -15.05 21.83 16.68
C ASN A 381 -15.61 20.78 17.66
N GLY A 382 -15.79 21.12 18.94
CA GLY A 382 -16.11 20.19 20.01
C GLY A 382 -14.94 19.26 20.37
N ALA A 383 -15.24 18.19 21.10
CA ALA A 383 -14.29 17.14 21.44
C ALA A 383 -14.09 16.15 20.28
N SER A 384 -12.85 15.69 20.09
CA SER A 384 -12.55 14.50 19.27
C SER A 384 -12.87 13.20 20.04
N ALA A 385 -12.99 12.07 19.32
CA ALA A 385 -13.32 10.79 19.95
C ALA A 385 -12.35 10.36 21.07
N PRO A 386 -11.01 10.51 20.95
CA PRO A 386 -10.10 10.26 22.07
C PRO A 386 -10.36 11.18 23.27
N GLN A 387 -10.64 12.47 23.02
CA GLN A 387 -10.94 13.42 24.10
C GLN A 387 -12.27 13.11 24.81
N LEU A 388 -13.30 12.63 24.10
CA LEU A 388 -14.53 12.16 24.73
C LEU A 388 -14.27 10.89 25.57
N ALA A 389 -13.46 9.96 25.07
CA ALA A 389 -13.06 8.76 25.81
C ALA A 389 -12.24 9.10 27.06
N ASP A 390 -11.38 10.12 27.02
CA ASP A 390 -10.64 10.62 28.17
C ASP A 390 -11.54 11.39 29.15
N LEU A 391 -12.47 12.22 28.67
CA LEU A 391 -13.43 12.95 29.50
C LEU A 391 -14.30 11.98 30.32
N ARG A 392 -14.72 10.86 29.72
CA ARG A 392 -15.43 9.77 30.41
C ARG A 392 -14.62 9.13 31.54
N LYS A 393 -13.28 9.06 31.46
CA LYS A 393 -12.41 8.58 32.57
C LYS A 393 -12.46 9.50 33.79
N PHE A 394 -12.79 10.78 33.60
CA PHE A 394 -12.99 11.77 34.66
C PHE A 394 -14.47 11.94 35.05
N GLY A 395 -15.37 11.08 34.59
CA GLY A 395 -16.81 11.16 34.87
C GLY A 395 -17.55 12.26 34.08
N VAL A 396 -16.95 12.77 33.00
CA VAL A 396 -17.61 13.71 32.08
C VAL A 396 -18.18 12.92 30.89
N ASP A 397 -19.39 12.39 31.09
CA ASP A 397 -20.12 11.56 30.13
C ASP A 397 -21.30 12.28 29.45
N ASN A 398 -21.61 13.51 29.88
CA ASN A 398 -22.71 14.34 29.39
C ASN A 398 -22.40 15.84 29.50
N LYS A 399 -23.21 16.69 28.84
CA LYS A 399 -23.01 18.16 28.80
C LYS A 399 -23.08 18.84 30.17
N ALA A 400 -23.97 18.41 31.07
CA ALA A 400 -24.07 18.99 32.41
C ALA A 400 -22.87 18.61 33.30
N ALA A 401 -22.31 17.40 33.15
CA ALA A 401 -21.05 17.02 33.79
C ALA A 401 -19.86 17.85 33.25
N PHE A 402 -19.83 18.12 31.94
CA PHE A 402 -18.83 19.01 31.33
C PHE A 402 -18.95 20.44 31.91
N ASP A 403 -20.14 21.03 31.90
CA ASP A 403 -20.38 22.38 32.42
C ASP A 403 -20.06 22.50 33.92
N THR A 404 -20.34 21.45 34.69
CA THR A 404 -19.94 21.37 36.10
C THR A 404 -18.42 21.36 36.27
N ALA A 405 -17.69 20.66 35.40
CA ALA A 405 -16.22 20.64 35.41
C ALA A 405 -15.62 21.98 34.94
N VAL A 406 -16.19 22.62 33.92
CA VAL A 406 -15.82 23.99 33.50
C VAL A 406 -16.07 24.99 34.64
N GLY A 407 -17.16 24.84 35.38
CA GLY A 407 -17.46 25.61 36.58
C GLY A 407 -16.34 25.51 37.63
N ARG A 408 -15.90 24.30 37.99
CA ARG A 408 -14.77 24.10 38.92
C ARG A 408 -13.46 24.69 38.39
N MET A 409 -13.16 24.50 37.10
CA MET A 409 -11.98 25.07 36.46
C MET A 409 -11.95 26.60 36.57
N SER A 410 -13.08 27.26 36.28
CA SER A 410 -13.24 28.71 36.39
C SER A 410 -13.14 29.22 37.83
N GLN A 411 -13.82 28.55 38.77
CA GLN A 411 -13.76 28.88 40.21
C GLN A 411 -12.35 28.74 40.81
N SER A 412 -11.57 27.75 40.35
CA SER A 412 -10.18 27.57 40.78
C SER A 412 -9.19 28.57 40.18
N GLY A 413 -9.64 29.43 39.25
CA GLY A 413 -8.79 30.37 38.51
C GLY A 413 -7.82 29.71 37.53
N TYR A 414 -7.97 28.40 37.27
CA TYR A 414 -7.11 27.63 36.36
C TYR A 414 -7.21 28.11 34.91
N ASP A 415 -8.42 28.51 34.51
CA ASP A 415 -8.74 29.27 33.31
C ASP A 415 -9.94 30.20 33.62
N LYS A 416 -10.35 31.05 32.68
CA LYS A 416 -11.54 31.93 32.77
C LYS A 416 -12.46 31.87 31.55
N ALA A 417 -12.15 31.04 30.55
CA ALA A 417 -13.03 30.81 29.41
C ALA A 417 -14.34 30.12 29.86
N ALA A 418 -15.48 30.72 29.51
CA ALA A 418 -16.80 30.16 29.79
C ALA A 418 -17.12 28.90 28.97
N ASP A 419 -16.47 28.75 27.81
CA ASP A 419 -16.56 27.57 26.95
C ASP A 419 -15.14 27.18 26.47
N PRO A 420 -14.38 26.41 27.27
CA PRO A 420 -13.02 26.02 26.94
C PRO A 420 -12.98 24.86 25.94
N ALA A 421 -11.96 24.80 25.10
CA ALA A 421 -11.71 23.61 24.28
C ALA A 421 -11.51 22.35 25.17
N ALA A 422 -12.02 21.19 24.73
CA ALA A 422 -12.03 19.96 25.52
C ALA A 422 -10.63 19.54 26.06
N SER A 423 -9.56 19.81 25.30
CA SER A 423 -8.17 19.59 25.74
C SER A 423 -7.76 20.40 26.97
N ARG A 424 -8.27 21.63 27.10
CA ARG A 424 -8.01 22.52 28.24
C ARG A 424 -8.68 22.01 29.51
N LEU A 425 -9.91 21.51 29.38
CA LEU A 425 -10.65 20.89 30.48
C LEU A 425 -10.03 19.55 30.89
N LEU A 426 -9.56 18.73 29.94
CA LEU A 426 -8.81 17.50 30.24
C LEU A 426 -7.53 17.78 31.02
N GLN A 427 -6.77 18.82 30.66
CA GLN A 427 -5.60 19.23 31.42
C GLN A 427 -5.97 19.67 32.84
N PHE A 428 -7.05 20.45 33.00
CA PHE A 428 -7.57 20.79 34.33
C PHE A 428 -7.95 19.56 35.16
N LEU A 429 -8.65 18.58 34.57
CA LEU A 429 -9.11 17.39 35.29
C LEU A 429 -7.94 16.48 35.71
N ALA A 430 -6.87 16.40 34.90
CA ALA A 430 -5.63 15.74 35.28
C ALA A 430 -4.93 16.49 36.44
N ASP A 431 -4.73 17.81 36.31
CA ASP A 431 -4.11 18.63 37.35
C ASP A 431 -4.96 18.69 38.65
N GLU A 432 -6.30 18.58 38.56
CA GLU A 432 -7.23 18.46 39.70
C GLU A 432 -7.09 17.10 40.40
N GLY A 433 -6.86 16.04 39.63
CA GLY A 433 -6.61 14.68 40.14
C GLY A 433 -5.25 14.55 40.84
N ASP A 434 -4.18 15.04 40.22
CA ASP A 434 -2.82 14.95 40.77
C ASP A 434 -2.54 16.00 41.85
N GLY A 435 -3.06 17.23 41.69
CA GLY A 435 -3.05 18.23 42.75
C GLY A 435 -3.71 17.71 44.03
N ARG A 436 -4.86 17.02 43.93
CA ARG A 436 -5.53 16.41 45.10
C ARG A 436 -4.68 15.36 45.80
N LYS A 437 -3.89 14.55 45.07
CA LYS A 437 -2.92 13.60 45.66
C LYS A 437 -1.78 14.33 46.38
N ALA A 438 -1.39 15.50 45.88
CA ALA A 438 -0.32 16.34 46.43
C ALA A 438 -0.78 17.34 47.52
N GLY A 439 -2.07 17.39 47.87
CA GLY A 439 -2.62 18.39 48.80
C GLY A 439 -2.69 19.82 48.23
N GLN A 440 -2.75 19.95 46.91
CA GLN A 440 -2.69 21.22 46.16
C GLN A 440 -3.92 21.42 45.27
N THR A 441 -4.19 22.66 44.87
CA THR A 441 -5.15 22.95 43.79
C THR A 441 -4.53 22.64 42.42
N ALA A 442 -5.36 22.39 41.40
CA ALA A 442 -4.91 22.19 40.02
C ALA A 442 -3.99 23.33 39.52
N LEU A 443 -4.32 24.57 39.88
CA LEU A 443 -3.52 25.75 39.52
C LEU A 443 -2.16 25.77 40.23
N GLN A 444 -2.10 25.39 41.51
CA GLN A 444 -0.83 25.27 42.26
C GLN A 444 0.05 24.17 41.67
N TYR A 445 -0.52 22.99 41.43
CA TYR A 445 0.18 21.83 40.88
C TYR A 445 0.79 22.14 39.51
N ARG A 446 -0.02 22.67 38.58
CA ARG A 446 0.43 23.13 37.25
C ARG A 446 1.55 24.16 37.34
N THR A 447 1.46 25.10 38.28
CA THR A 447 2.46 26.16 38.44
C THR A 447 3.78 25.61 38.97
N ALA A 448 3.75 24.70 39.94
CA ALA A 448 4.93 24.01 40.46
C ALA A 448 5.60 23.13 39.39
N ALA A 449 4.81 22.35 38.63
CA ALA A 449 5.31 21.53 37.53
C ALA A 449 5.97 22.37 36.43
N ASN A 450 5.34 23.47 36.01
CA ASN A 450 5.91 24.41 35.04
C ASN A 450 7.20 25.07 35.53
N ALA A 451 7.25 25.47 36.82
CA ALA A 451 8.46 26.05 37.42
C ALA A 451 9.62 25.04 37.45
N LYS A 452 9.35 23.77 37.80
CA LYS A 452 10.33 22.68 37.75
C LYS A 452 10.86 22.45 36.33
N ALA A 453 9.97 22.32 35.34
CA ALA A 453 10.33 22.14 33.94
C ALA A 453 11.00 23.36 33.29
N ALA A 454 10.87 24.56 33.87
CA ALA A 454 11.65 25.74 33.48
C ALA A 454 13.05 25.72 34.11
N ALA A 455 13.16 25.37 35.40
CA ALA A 455 14.43 25.23 36.10
C ALA A 455 15.30 24.12 35.51
N GLU A 456 14.71 22.97 35.13
CA GLU A 456 15.41 21.85 34.50
C GLU A 456 15.95 22.22 33.11
N ARG A 457 15.19 22.99 32.31
CA ARG A 457 15.68 23.55 31.04
C ARG A 457 16.84 24.51 31.27
N LYS A 458 16.69 25.49 32.16
CA LYS A 458 17.74 26.47 32.46
C LYS A 458 19.02 25.79 32.99
N ALA A 459 18.89 24.80 33.87
CA ALA A 459 20.03 24.02 34.36
C ALA A 459 20.73 23.23 33.23
N ARG A 460 19.96 22.65 32.29
CA ARG A 460 20.49 21.99 31.09
C ARG A 460 21.18 22.99 30.15
N GLU A 461 20.56 24.13 29.86
CA GLU A 461 21.12 25.19 29.00
C GLU A 461 22.43 25.74 29.59
N GLU A 462 22.49 25.99 30.90
CA GLU A 462 23.71 26.36 31.61
C GLU A 462 24.76 25.24 31.65
N ALA A 463 24.37 23.97 31.67
CA ALA A 463 25.30 22.84 31.60
C ALA A 463 25.88 22.69 30.18
N GLU A 464 25.05 22.82 29.14
CA GLU A 464 25.47 22.82 27.74
C GLU A 464 26.32 24.07 27.41
N GLN A 465 26.05 25.23 28.03
CA GLN A 465 26.93 26.40 27.94
C GLN A 465 28.28 26.12 28.62
N ARG A 466 28.30 25.67 29.88
CA ARG A 466 29.55 25.34 30.59
C ARG A 466 30.38 24.28 29.86
N ALA A 467 29.74 23.28 29.26
CA ALA A 467 30.41 22.27 28.44
C ALA A 467 31.02 22.86 27.16
N ARG A 468 30.33 23.78 26.47
CA ARG A 468 30.87 24.51 25.30
C ARG A 468 32.02 25.44 25.67
N GLU A 469 31.92 26.16 26.78
CA GLU A 469 32.99 27.03 27.30
C GLU A 469 34.24 26.22 27.67
N GLU A 470 34.08 25.07 28.32
CA GLU A 470 35.19 24.20 28.70
C GLU A 470 35.83 23.53 27.46
N LEU A 471 35.01 23.07 26.51
CA LEU A 471 35.51 22.58 25.22
C LEU A 471 36.32 23.67 24.49
N ALA A 472 35.87 24.92 24.49
CA ALA A 472 36.56 26.04 23.86
C ALA A 472 37.84 26.51 24.59
N LYS A 473 38.04 26.13 25.87
CA LYS A 473 39.34 26.30 26.55
C LYS A 473 40.35 25.25 26.12
N GLN A 474 39.90 23.99 26.01
CA GLN A 474 40.75 22.84 25.68
C GLN A 474 41.07 22.75 24.18
N PHE A 475 40.11 23.20 23.34
CA PHE A 475 40.15 23.21 21.88
C PHE A 475 39.62 24.56 21.37
N PRO A 476 40.42 25.64 21.41
CA PRO A 476 39.98 26.97 21.00
C PRO A 476 39.77 27.12 19.49
N TYR A 477 40.14 26.13 18.67
CA TYR A 477 39.89 26.12 17.24
C TYR A 477 39.04 24.92 16.82
N GLU A 478 38.29 25.08 15.73
CA GLU A 478 37.54 24.03 15.06
C GLU A 478 37.91 24.03 13.58
N ALA A 479 38.38 22.91 13.04
CA ALA A 479 38.45 22.71 11.60
C ALA A 479 37.21 21.96 11.12
N VAL A 480 36.48 22.56 10.18
CA VAL A 480 35.49 21.86 9.36
C VAL A 480 36.14 21.57 8.02
N ILE A 481 36.33 20.30 7.70
CA ILE A 481 36.82 19.85 6.40
C ILE A 481 35.61 19.41 5.57
N SER A 482 35.29 20.11 4.49
CA SER A 482 34.18 19.73 3.61
C SER A 482 34.68 19.18 2.27
N CYS A 483 33.82 18.44 1.59
CA CYS A 483 34.14 17.69 0.38
C CYS A 483 32.91 17.62 -0.53
N GLY A 484 33.01 18.17 -1.74
CA GLY A 484 31.94 18.13 -2.73
C GLY A 484 32.01 19.28 -3.74
N THR A 485 30.92 19.50 -4.48
CA THR A 485 30.80 20.56 -5.51
C THR A 485 29.97 21.75 -5.02
N GLY A 486 30.23 22.21 -3.78
CA GLY A 486 29.52 23.33 -3.14
C GLY A 486 28.69 22.95 -1.90
N SER A 487 28.41 21.66 -1.70
CA SER A 487 27.86 21.10 -0.46
C SER A 487 28.67 19.87 -0.06
N HIS A 488 28.78 19.60 1.24
CA HIS A 488 29.43 18.39 1.73
C HIS A 488 28.58 17.16 1.41
N ILE A 489 29.20 16.10 0.88
CA ILE A 489 28.53 14.82 0.61
C ILE A 489 28.99 13.72 1.56
N ASN A 490 30.30 13.59 1.73
CA ASN A 490 31.00 12.70 2.66
C ASN A 490 32.49 13.03 2.57
N ILE A 491 33.24 13.01 3.68
CA ILE A 491 34.65 13.42 3.66
C ILE A 491 35.54 12.43 2.89
N LEU A 492 35.23 11.14 2.98
CA LEU A 492 36.04 10.05 2.42
C LEU A 492 36.15 10.15 0.89
N ALA A 493 35.14 10.75 0.23
CA ALA A 493 35.10 10.94 -1.22
C ALA A 493 36.20 11.89 -1.76
N CYS A 494 36.83 12.70 -0.92
CA CYS A 494 37.99 13.53 -1.28
C CYS A 494 39.33 12.92 -0.85
N PHE A 495 39.35 11.72 -0.24
CA PHE A 495 40.59 11.03 0.16
C PHE A 495 40.74 9.62 -0.42
N ALA A 496 39.65 9.01 -0.89
CA ALA A 496 39.70 7.79 -1.69
C ALA A 496 39.87 8.15 -3.18
N GLY A 497 40.88 7.57 -3.83
CA GLY A 497 41.15 7.77 -5.27
C GLY A 497 40.22 6.98 -6.21
N GLY A 498 39.26 6.23 -5.65
CA GLY A 498 38.42 5.32 -6.42
C GLY A 498 39.21 4.16 -7.06
N SER A 499 38.63 3.49 -8.05
CA SER A 499 39.20 2.25 -8.62
C SER A 499 40.45 2.44 -9.50
N ARG A 500 40.91 3.68 -9.73
CA ARG A 500 42.06 4.01 -10.59
C ARG A 500 42.93 5.18 -10.10
N GLY A 501 42.57 5.85 -9.02
CA GLY A 501 43.36 6.94 -8.41
C GLY A 501 44.23 6.46 -7.25
N VAL A 502 44.79 7.41 -6.49
CA VAL A 502 45.65 7.15 -5.32
C VAL A 502 45.02 7.73 -4.07
N ASP A 503 44.84 6.91 -3.03
CA ASP A 503 44.29 7.35 -1.75
C ASP A 503 45.23 8.32 -1.03
N THR A 504 44.75 9.52 -0.72
CA THR A 504 45.50 10.55 0.00
C THR A 504 45.31 10.44 1.52
N GLU A 505 45.88 11.39 2.26
CA GLU A 505 45.97 11.38 3.72
C GLU A 505 45.53 12.71 4.33
N LEU A 506 44.94 12.63 5.52
CA LEU A 506 44.87 13.72 6.48
C LEU A 506 46.01 13.52 7.49
N LYS A 507 47.01 14.42 7.49
CA LYS A 507 48.01 14.48 8.56
C LYS A 507 47.59 15.56 9.56
N LEU A 508 47.44 15.17 10.82
CA LEU A 508 47.02 16.05 11.90
C LEU A 508 47.98 15.93 13.10
N THR A 509 48.55 17.06 13.50
CA THR A 509 49.17 17.27 14.81
C THR A 509 48.26 18.18 15.63
N ASN A 510 47.92 17.78 16.85
CA ASN A 510 46.90 18.43 17.69
C ASN A 510 47.34 18.39 19.16
N GLY A 511 48.08 19.40 19.60
CA GLY A 511 48.95 19.28 20.77
C GLY A 511 50.10 18.30 20.51
N ASP A 512 50.45 17.51 21.53
CA ASP A 512 51.54 16.53 21.48
C ASP A 512 51.19 15.26 20.68
N GLN A 513 49.92 15.12 20.28
CA GLN A 513 49.45 13.99 19.47
C GLN A 513 49.62 14.31 17.98
N SER A 514 50.34 13.45 17.25
CA SER A 514 50.48 13.54 15.79
C SER A 514 50.12 12.21 15.14
N GLY A 515 49.35 12.27 14.06
CA GLY A 515 48.87 11.10 13.33
C GLY A 515 48.67 11.38 11.84
N MET A 516 48.63 10.30 11.07
CA MET A 516 48.41 10.28 9.64
C MET A 516 47.27 9.31 9.36
N TYR A 517 46.16 9.83 8.85
CA TYR A 517 44.89 9.15 8.73
C TYR A 517 44.56 8.97 7.25
N LYS A 518 44.55 7.71 6.79
CA LYS A 518 43.87 7.32 5.54
C LYS A 518 42.35 7.38 5.77
N ALA A 519 41.58 7.58 4.69
CA ALA A 519 40.12 7.72 4.72
C ALA A 519 39.42 6.77 5.74
N TYR A 520 39.65 5.47 5.63
CA TYR A 520 39.04 4.44 6.48
C TYR A 520 39.37 4.52 7.99
N ASN A 521 40.34 5.35 8.39
CA ASN A 521 40.75 5.60 9.78
C ASN A 521 40.45 7.04 10.26
N PHE A 522 39.69 7.86 9.53
CA PHE A 522 39.45 9.27 9.89
C PHE A 522 38.88 9.43 11.31
N ASN A 523 37.95 8.56 11.70
CA ASN A 523 37.40 8.47 13.07
C ASN A 523 38.46 8.37 14.20
N GLN A 524 39.71 7.98 13.91
CA GLN A 524 40.82 7.97 14.87
C GLN A 524 41.47 9.35 15.07
N SER A 525 41.19 10.35 14.21
CA SER A 525 41.72 11.72 14.33
C SER A 525 40.94 12.60 15.32
N GLY A 526 39.99 12.03 16.06
CA GLY A 526 39.15 12.74 17.04
C GLY A 526 38.09 13.66 16.43
N GLY A 527 37.81 13.54 15.13
CA GLY A 527 36.77 14.31 14.45
C GLY A 527 35.48 13.52 14.18
N ARG A 528 34.44 14.23 13.72
CA ARG A 528 33.10 13.72 13.48
C ARG A 528 32.52 14.22 12.15
N GLU A 529 31.88 13.34 11.39
CA GLU A 529 31.11 13.73 10.21
C GLU A 529 29.79 14.38 10.63
N GLU A 530 29.54 15.60 10.18
CA GLU A 530 28.29 16.36 10.35
C GLU A 530 27.83 16.94 9.00
N ALA A 531 26.70 17.66 8.96
CA ALA A 531 26.05 17.98 7.69
C ALA A 531 26.81 18.97 6.77
N ASP A 532 27.65 19.86 7.32
CA ASP A 532 28.48 20.78 6.53
C ASP A 532 29.96 20.37 6.40
N GLY A 533 30.40 19.29 7.06
CA GLY A 533 31.75 18.74 6.91
C GLY A 533 32.16 17.74 8.00
N TYR A 534 33.43 17.36 7.97
CA TYR A 534 34.13 16.64 9.02
C TYR A 534 34.71 17.63 10.04
N HIS A 535 34.15 17.65 11.26
CA HIS A 535 34.52 18.57 12.34
C HIS A 535 35.63 17.98 13.20
N ILE A 536 36.73 18.72 13.38
CA ILE A 536 37.87 18.36 14.22
C ILE A 536 38.08 19.45 15.28
N ASN A 537 38.08 19.04 16.56
CA ASN A 537 38.43 19.91 17.68
C ASN A 537 39.96 20.11 17.74
N LEU A 538 40.42 21.36 17.64
CA LEU A 538 41.83 21.71 17.55
C LEU A 538 42.32 22.49 18.77
N ARG A 539 43.44 22.03 19.34
CA ARG A 539 44.17 22.67 20.44
C ARG A 539 44.87 23.95 19.97
N LYS A 540 45.47 24.71 20.89
CA LYS A 540 46.20 25.96 20.58
C LYS A 540 47.32 25.75 19.57
N ASN A 541 48.13 24.72 19.80
CA ASN A 541 49.20 24.28 18.91
C ASN A 541 48.67 23.15 18.01
N PHE A 542 48.57 23.42 16.70
CA PHE A 542 48.12 22.41 15.75
C PHE A 542 48.78 22.56 14.38
N SER A 543 48.78 21.47 13.60
CA SER A 543 49.03 21.52 12.16
C SER A 543 48.19 20.48 11.46
N LEU A 544 47.49 20.90 10.40
CA LEU A 544 46.60 20.08 9.60
C LEU A 544 47.06 20.19 8.15
N VAL A 545 47.38 19.04 7.54
CA VAL A 545 47.69 18.91 6.11
C VAL A 545 46.72 17.90 5.51
N ALA A 546 46.02 18.30 4.46
CA ALA A 546 44.98 17.49 3.81
C ALA A 546 45.13 17.61 2.29
N GLN A 547 45.18 16.49 1.58
CA GLN A 547 45.32 16.46 0.12
C GLN A 547 44.09 15.82 -0.53
N ASN A 548 43.61 16.41 -1.64
CA ASN A 548 42.45 15.90 -2.36
C ASN A 548 42.82 14.76 -3.34
N ALA A 549 42.20 13.59 -3.19
CA ALA A 549 42.32 12.45 -4.11
C ALA A 549 41.31 12.48 -5.28
N SER A 550 40.30 13.36 -5.21
CA SER A 550 39.20 13.39 -6.19
C SER A 550 39.52 14.27 -7.39
N ASP A 551 39.16 13.79 -8.58
CA ASP A 551 39.20 14.52 -9.85
C ASP A 551 37.98 15.43 -10.07
N ILE A 552 36.84 15.14 -9.42
CA ILE A 552 35.56 15.83 -9.61
C ILE A 552 35.05 16.63 -8.40
N LEU A 553 35.58 16.40 -7.19
CA LEU A 553 35.15 17.09 -5.96
C LEU A 553 36.19 18.12 -5.49
N ILE A 554 35.72 19.18 -4.82
CA ILE A 554 36.58 20.14 -4.13
C ILE A 554 36.67 19.77 -2.65
N LEU A 555 37.89 19.62 -2.15
CA LEU A 555 38.21 19.57 -0.73
C LEU A 555 38.33 21.01 -0.21
N ALA A 556 37.76 21.30 0.95
CA ALA A 556 37.88 22.60 1.60
C ALA A 556 38.16 22.46 3.10
N VAL A 557 38.95 23.37 3.67
CA VAL A 557 39.17 23.47 5.12
C VAL A 557 38.79 24.88 5.57
N LYS A 558 37.91 24.97 6.57
CA LYS A 558 37.50 26.19 7.28
C LYS A 558 37.92 26.02 8.74
N VAL A 559 38.86 26.83 9.24
CA VAL A 559 39.22 26.87 10.66
C VAL A 559 38.60 28.10 11.32
N THR A 560 37.82 27.86 12.38
CA THR A 560 37.13 28.90 13.16
C THR A 560 37.72 28.96 14.56
N ASP A 561 37.95 30.17 15.07
CA ASP A 561 38.23 30.43 16.48
C ASP A 561 36.93 30.33 17.30
N ARG A 562 36.88 29.41 18.28
CA ARG A 562 35.67 29.10 19.06
C ARG A 562 35.27 30.22 20.04
N GLN A 563 36.16 31.16 20.38
CA GLN A 563 35.87 32.24 21.33
C GLN A 563 35.27 33.47 20.64
N THR A 564 35.74 33.76 19.42
CA THR A 564 35.33 34.93 18.63
C THR A 564 34.33 34.60 17.52
N GLY A 565 34.17 33.31 17.19
CA GLY A 565 33.40 32.86 16.02
C GLY A 565 34.04 33.21 14.68
N LYS A 566 35.26 33.77 14.68
CA LYS A 566 35.93 34.26 13.48
C LYS A 566 36.59 33.11 12.72
N VAL A 567 36.38 33.06 11.41
CA VAL A 567 37.19 32.22 10.51
C VAL A 567 38.62 32.77 10.48
N VAL A 568 39.58 31.97 10.96
CA VAL A 568 41.01 32.31 11.01
C VAL A 568 41.80 31.72 9.84
N TYR A 569 41.27 30.68 9.20
CA TYR A 569 41.81 30.12 7.95
C TYR A 569 40.67 29.58 7.09
N GLN A 570 40.72 29.80 5.79
CA GLN A 570 39.86 29.11 4.83
C GLN A 570 40.62 28.90 3.52
N ASN A 571 40.58 27.67 2.98
CA ASN A 571 41.23 27.33 1.72
C ASN A 571 40.52 26.16 1.02
N GLN A 572 40.77 25.97 -0.27
CA GLN A 572 40.17 24.93 -1.12
C GLN A 572 41.23 24.28 -2.03
N ALA A 573 41.00 23.02 -2.38
CA ALA A 573 41.87 22.24 -3.26
C ALA A 573 41.05 21.37 -4.22
N ALA A 574 41.34 21.51 -5.52
CA ALA A 574 41.00 20.53 -6.54
C ALA A 574 41.98 19.33 -6.48
N HIS A 575 41.84 18.39 -7.42
CA HIS A 575 42.63 17.16 -7.53
C HIS A 575 44.14 17.33 -7.25
N PHE A 576 44.67 16.48 -6.36
CA PHE A 576 46.03 16.49 -5.80
C PHE A 576 46.50 17.79 -5.11
N GLY A 577 45.67 18.82 -5.04
CA GLY A 577 45.95 20.03 -4.27
C GLY A 577 46.06 19.73 -2.78
N VAL A 578 47.04 20.36 -2.13
CA VAL A 578 47.34 20.20 -0.70
C VAL A 578 46.92 21.46 0.05
N ILE A 579 46.02 21.31 1.02
CA ILE A 579 45.70 22.33 2.01
C ILE A 579 46.61 22.10 3.22
N SER A 580 47.32 23.14 3.66
CA SER A 580 48.20 23.10 4.84
C SER A 580 47.96 24.33 5.71
N VAL A 581 47.70 24.10 7.00
CA VAL A 581 47.50 25.12 8.03
C VAL A 581 48.23 24.72 9.31
N ARG A 582 48.68 25.71 10.08
CA ARG A 582 49.28 25.54 11.42
C ARG A 582 49.02 26.76 12.29
N ASN A 583 49.05 26.57 13.60
CA ASN A 583 49.02 27.62 14.63
C ASN A 583 49.96 27.20 15.78
#